data_AF-A0A7L8CXE2-F1
#
_entry.id   AF-A0A7L8CXE2-F1
#
_cell.length_a   1.000
_cell.length_b   1.000
_cell.length_c   1.000
_cell.angle_alpha   90.00
_cell.angle_beta   90.00
_cell.angle_gamma   90.00
#
_symmetry.space_group_name_H-M   'P 1'
#
loop_
_entity.id
_entity.type
_entity.pdbx_description
1 polymer ?
#
loop_
_entity_poly.entity_id
_entity_poly.type
_entity_poly.pdbx_seq_one_letter_code
_entity_poly.pdbx_strand_id
1 'polypeptide(L)'
;MQLTANDLVAEARRQIREIAPGEYAAGPGHVLIDVREPAEFQTGHIAGAINIPRGVLEFQVDAHPAVANASDPALSQKACPIVLYCRTGGRAALAALNLQRMGFNDVRSIGGGITAWTDAGLPVSSR
;
A
#
# COMPACT_ATOMS: atom_id res chain seq x y z
N MET A 1 17.55 -16.75 -17.82
CA MET A 1 16.93 -15.55 -18.42
C MET A 1 16.97 -14.44 -17.37
N GLN A 2 17.40 -13.22 -17.74
CA GLN A 2 17.40 -12.09 -16.81
C GLN A 2 15.99 -11.51 -16.72
N LEU A 3 15.51 -11.19 -15.51
CA LEU A 3 14.21 -10.57 -15.29
C LEU A 3 14.34 -9.05 -15.34
N THR A 4 13.40 -8.38 -16.00
CA THR A 4 13.26 -6.92 -15.97
C THR A 4 12.44 -6.46 -14.77
N ALA A 5 12.45 -5.15 -14.49
CA ALA A 5 11.57 -4.58 -13.47
C ALA A 5 10.08 -4.85 -13.76
N ASN A 6 9.68 -4.84 -15.03
CA ASN A 6 8.31 -5.15 -15.44
C ASN A 6 7.97 -6.62 -15.19
N ASP A 7 8.90 -7.54 -15.41
CA ASP A 7 8.70 -8.96 -15.12
C ASP A 7 8.50 -9.19 -13.62
N LEU A 8 9.26 -8.49 -12.78
CA LEU A 8 9.10 -8.55 -11.32
C LEU A 8 7.74 -8.01 -10.87
N VAL A 9 7.27 -6.90 -11.44
CA VAL A 9 5.95 -6.34 -11.14
C VAL A 9 4.84 -7.29 -11.61
N ALA A 10 4.97 -7.86 -12.80
CA ALA A 10 4.00 -8.81 -13.34
C ALA A 10 3.92 -10.08 -12.48
N GLU A 11 5.06 -10.58 -11.99
CA GLU A 11 5.11 -11.70 -11.05
C GLU A 11 4.46 -11.34 -9.72
N ALA A 12 4.74 -10.16 -9.16
CA ALA A 12 4.12 -9.72 -7.93
C ALA A 12 2.60 -9.62 -8.05
N ARG A 13 2.08 -9.06 -9.16
CA ARG A 13 0.64 -8.97 -9.43
C ARG A 13 -0.07 -10.31 -9.49
N ARG A 14 0.63 -11.41 -9.85
CA ARG A 14 0.04 -12.76 -9.83
C ARG A 14 -0.14 -13.33 -8.43
N GLN A 15 0.58 -12.80 -7.44
CA GLN A 15 0.63 -13.35 -6.07
C GLN A 15 -0.12 -12.48 -5.05
N ILE A 16 -0.33 -11.20 -5.37
CA ILE A 16 -1.01 -10.26 -4.47
C ILE A 16 -2.48 -10.09 -4.84
N ARG A 17 -3.26 -9.54 -3.92
CA ARG A 17 -4.61 -9.04 -4.21
C ARG A 17 -4.54 -7.59 -4.68
N GLU A 18 -4.83 -7.36 -5.95
CA GLU A 18 -5.00 -6.01 -6.50
C GLU A 18 -6.51 -5.67 -6.51
N ILE A 19 -6.87 -4.43 -6.14
CA ILE A 19 -8.24 -3.91 -6.14
C ILE A 19 -8.33 -2.67 -7.03
N ALA A 20 -9.48 -2.45 -7.65
CA ALA A 20 -9.74 -1.22 -8.39
C ALA A 20 -9.92 -0.03 -7.42
N PRO A 21 -9.66 1.22 -7.85
CA PRO A 21 -9.87 2.41 -7.02
C PRO A 21 -11.29 2.50 -6.43
N GLY A 22 -12.32 2.13 -7.20
CA GLY A 22 -13.73 2.16 -6.74
C GLY A 22 -14.10 1.07 -5.74
N GLU A 23 -13.28 0.03 -5.57
CA GLU A 23 -13.49 -1.02 -4.56
C GLU A 23 -12.88 -0.63 -3.20
N TYR A 24 -12.06 0.42 -3.16
CA TYR A 24 -11.51 0.93 -1.92
C TYR A 24 -12.60 1.65 -1.12
N ALA A 25 -12.99 1.07 0.01
CA ALA A 25 -13.84 1.72 1.00
C ALA A 25 -12.98 2.51 1.98
N ALA A 26 -13.19 3.81 2.09
CA ALA A 26 -12.60 4.62 3.15
C ALA A 26 -13.28 4.32 4.50
N GLY A 27 -12.51 4.29 5.58
CA GLY A 27 -13.05 4.06 6.92
C GLY A 27 -12.07 3.37 7.87
N PRO A 28 -12.45 3.20 9.14
CA PRO A 28 -11.67 2.42 10.09
C PRO A 28 -11.71 0.92 9.71
N GLY A 29 -10.62 0.20 10.00
CA GLY A 29 -10.53 -1.25 9.75
C GLY A 29 -9.38 -1.68 8.85
N HIS A 30 -8.65 -0.73 8.26
CA HIS A 30 -7.41 -0.97 7.52
C HIS A 30 -6.50 0.24 7.58
N VAL A 31 -5.22 0.03 7.24
CA VAL A 31 -4.24 1.10 7.05
C VAL A 31 -4.02 1.31 5.56
N LEU A 32 -4.20 2.54 5.09
CA LEU A 32 -3.83 2.93 3.74
C LEU A 32 -2.41 3.50 3.74
N ILE A 33 -1.52 2.91 2.96
CA ILE A 33 -0.11 3.29 2.87
C ILE A 33 0.22 3.76 1.46
N ASP A 34 0.69 5.00 1.35
CA ASP A 34 1.31 5.53 0.14
C ASP A 34 2.80 5.22 0.15
N VAL A 35 3.25 4.40 -0.81
CA VAL A 35 4.67 4.02 -0.95
C VAL A 35 5.46 4.90 -1.90
N ARG A 36 4.90 6.05 -2.31
CA ARG A 36 5.61 7.09 -3.07
C ARG A 36 6.61 7.84 -2.18
N GLU A 37 7.47 8.62 -2.84
CA GLU A 37 8.39 9.51 -2.13
C GLU A 37 7.61 10.61 -1.39
N PRO A 38 8.13 11.15 -0.27
CA PRO A 38 7.44 12.16 0.52
C PRO A 38 7.04 13.39 -0.30
N ALA A 39 7.90 13.82 -1.23
CA ALA A 39 7.59 14.94 -2.12
C ALA A 39 6.35 14.68 -3.00
N GLU A 40 6.15 13.45 -3.50
CA GLU A 40 4.95 13.09 -4.28
C GLU A 40 3.69 13.02 -3.39
N PHE A 41 3.83 12.62 -2.13
CA PHE A 41 2.74 12.56 -1.16
C PHE A 41 2.22 13.96 -0.79
N GLN A 42 3.14 14.90 -0.61
CA GLN A 42 2.83 16.29 -0.25
C GLN A 42 2.07 17.05 -1.34
N THR A 43 2.25 16.69 -2.62
CA THR A 43 1.52 17.33 -3.74
C THR A 43 0.06 16.87 -3.83
N GLY A 44 -0.31 15.81 -3.12
CA GLY A 44 -1.65 15.23 -3.14
C GLY A 44 -1.62 13.72 -2.90
N HIS A 45 -2.47 13.23 -2.02
CA HIS A 45 -2.56 11.84 -1.60
C HIS A 45 -4.01 11.43 -1.33
N ILE A 46 -4.30 10.13 -1.31
CA ILE A 46 -5.62 9.62 -0.93
C ILE A 46 -5.86 9.92 0.55
N ALA A 47 -7.03 10.48 0.90
CA ALA A 47 -7.34 10.88 2.27
C ALA A 47 -7.20 9.71 3.26
N GLY A 48 -6.56 9.98 4.41
CA GLY A 48 -6.29 8.96 5.43
C GLY A 48 -5.08 8.06 5.15
N ALA A 49 -4.39 8.25 4.03
CA ALA A 49 -3.13 7.57 3.78
C ALA A 49 -2.01 8.05 4.72
N ILE A 50 -1.20 7.11 5.20
CA ILE A 50 0.13 7.40 5.75
C ILE A 50 1.18 7.24 4.66
N ASN A 51 2.28 7.99 4.73
CA ASN A 51 3.38 7.84 3.78
C ASN A 51 4.51 6.99 4.39
N ILE A 52 4.79 5.85 3.76
CA ILE A 52 5.98 5.05 4.05
C ILE A 52 6.63 4.69 2.71
N PRO A 53 7.70 5.39 2.29
CA PRO A 53 8.30 5.19 0.98
C PRO A 53 8.75 3.75 0.75
N ARG A 54 8.64 3.28 -0.50
CA ARG A 54 8.94 1.88 -0.87
C ARG A 54 10.30 1.41 -0.36
N GLY A 55 11.33 2.26 -0.40
CA GLY A 55 12.70 1.90 -0.03
C GLY A 55 12.92 1.62 1.46
N VAL A 56 12.00 2.05 2.33
CA VAL A 56 12.11 1.88 3.79
C VAL A 56 10.96 1.09 4.39
N LEU A 57 10.01 0.64 3.56
CA LEU A 57 8.76 0.02 4.00
C LEU A 57 8.99 -1.17 4.93
N GLU A 58 9.82 -2.13 4.52
CA GLU A 58 10.09 -3.37 5.29
C GLU A 58 10.71 -3.08 6.66
N PHE A 59 11.38 -1.94 6.84
CA PHE A 59 12.05 -1.57 8.08
C PHE A 59 11.15 -0.73 9.01
N GLN A 60 10.11 -0.10 8.47
CA GLN A 60 9.26 0.85 9.21
C GLN A 60 7.86 0.33 9.48
N VAL A 61 7.34 -0.57 8.63
CA VAL A 61 5.92 -0.98 8.67
C VAL A 61 5.51 -1.60 10.00
N ASP A 62 6.32 -2.49 10.58
CA ASP A 62 6.00 -3.17 11.86
C ASP A 62 6.04 -2.20 13.06
N ALA A 63 6.86 -1.14 12.98
CA ALA A 63 7.02 -0.15 14.06
C ALA A 63 6.06 1.04 13.92
N HIS A 64 5.38 1.19 12.78
CA HIS A 64 4.54 2.35 12.53
C HIS A 64 3.29 2.30 13.44
N PRO A 65 2.96 3.36 14.20
CA PRO A 65 1.85 3.34 15.17
C PRO A 65 0.48 2.97 14.58
N ALA A 66 0.25 3.27 13.30
CA ALA A 66 -0.97 2.90 12.59
C ALA A 66 -1.08 1.39 12.29
N VAL A 67 0.05 0.68 12.20
CA VAL A 67 0.13 -0.75 11.86
C VAL A 67 0.41 -1.60 13.09
N ALA A 68 1.27 -1.12 13.97
CA ALA A 68 1.53 -1.71 15.27
C ALA A 68 0.23 -1.68 16.08
N ASN A 69 -0.44 -2.83 16.20
CA ASN A 69 -1.60 -3.03 17.07
C ASN A 69 -1.17 -2.84 18.53
N ALA A 70 -1.02 -1.58 18.97
CA ALA A 70 -0.56 -1.22 20.30
C ALA A 70 -1.52 -1.63 21.42
N SER A 71 -2.76 -2.00 21.07
CA SER A 71 -3.85 -2.19 22.04
C SER A 71 -4.09 -3.63 22.48
N ASP A 72 -3.57 -4.64 21.77
CA ASP A 72 -3.75 -6.04 22.17
C ASP A 72 -2.52 -6.90 21.79
N PRO A 73 -1.66 -7.26 22.76
CA PRO A 73 -0.54 -8.16 22.55
C PRO A 73 -0.93 -9.57 22.05
N ALA A 74 -2.20 -9.97 22.21
CA ALA A 74 -2.73 -11.25 21.74
C ALA A 74 -3.22 -11.20 20.29
N LEU A 75 -3.49 -10.01 19.74
CA LEU A 75 -3.73 -9.84 18.31
C LEU A 75 -2.38 -9.81 17.60
N SER A 76 -2.10 -10.87 16.83
CA SER A 76 -0.91 -10.96 16.00
C SER A 76 -0.74 -9.65 15.21
N GLN A 77 0.40 -8.98 15.39
CA GLN A 77 0.68 -7.63 14.84
C GLN A 77 0.43 -7.52 13.32
N LYS A 78 0.30 -8.65 12.63
CA LYS A 78 0.16 -8.79 11.19
C LYS A 78 -1.27 -9.16 10.72
N ALA A 79 -2.26 -9.05 11.61
CA ALA A 79 -3.68 -9.23 11.29
C ALA A 79 -4.36 -7.94 10.79
N CYS A 80 -3.73 -6.77 10.98
CA CYS A 80 -4.26 -5.49 10.50
C CYS A 80 -4.27 -5.47 8.96
N PRO A 81 -5.43 -5.25 8.31
CA PRO A 81 -5.48 -5.11 6.86
C PRO A 81 -4.70 -3.89 6.36
N ILE A 82 -3.87 -4.10 5.34
CA ILE A 82 -3.05 -3.06 4.72
C ILE A 82 -3.46 -2.90 3.26
N VAL A 83 -3.69 -1.66 2.85
CA VAL A 83 -3.89 -1.28 1.44
C VAL A 83 -2.73 -0.38 1.01
N LEU A 84 -2.07 -0.74 -0.08
CA LEU A 84 -0.93 -0.02 -0.62
C LEU A 84 -1.31 0.65 -1.94
N TYR A 85 -0.77 1.84 -2.18
CA TYR A 85 -0.80 2.44 -3.50
C TYR A 85 0.48 3.23 -3.77
N CYS A 86 0.72 3.53 -5.04
CA CYS A 86 1.78 4.43 -5.46
C CYS A 86 1.29 5.29 -6.63
N ARG A 87 2.20 5.78 -7.48
CA ARG A 87 1.79 6.57 -8.64
C ARG A 87 0.95 5.76 -9.65
N THR A 88 1.47 4.62 -10.11
CA THR A 88 0.90 3.80 -11.19
C THR A 88 0.68 2.31 -10.83
N GLY A 89 0.83 1.95 -9.55
CA GLY A 89 0.62 0.59 -9.03
C GLY A 89 1.87 -0.31 -8.97
N GLY A 90 2.93 -0.06 -9.76
CA GLY A 90 4.10 -0.96 -9.80
C GLY A 90 4.86 -1.09 -8.47
N ARG A 91 5.20 0.05 -7.83
CA ARG A 91 5.84 0.06 -6.49
C ARG A 91 4.95 -0.60 -5.43
N ALA A 92 3.64 -0.37 -5.50
CA ALA A 92 2.67 -0.92 -4.55
C ALA A 92 2.55 -2.43 -4.69
N ALA A 93 2.58 -2.97 -5.90
CA ALA A 93 2.56 -4.41 -6.13
C ALA A 93 3.78 -5.11 -5.51
N LEU A 94 4.98 -4.56 -5.73
CA LEU A 94 6.22 -5.08 -5.14
C LEU A 94 6.25 -4.93 -3.61
N ALA A 95 5.67 -3.85 -3.09
CA ALA A 95 5.50 -3.65 -1.65
C ALA A 95 4.58 -4.71 -1.05
N ALA A 96 3.41 -4.93 -1.68
CA ALA A 96 2.40 -5.85 -1.20
C ALA A 96 2.94 -7.28 -1.10
N LEU A 97 3.67 -7.73 -2.12
CA LEU A 97 4.31 -9.04 -2.11
C LEU A 97 5.31 -9.19 -0.95
N ASN A 98 6.12 -8.17 -0.68
CA ASN A 98 7.09 -8.23 0.41
C ASN A 98 6.39 -8.22 1.78
N LEU A 99 5.33 -7.44 1.97
CA LEU A 99 4.55 -7.48 3.21
C LEU A 99 3.91 -8.86 3.43
N GLN A 100 3.33 -9.47 2.39
CA GLN A 100 2.83 -10.86 2.50
C GLN A 100 3.94 -11.83 2.93
N ARG A 101 5.14 -11.72 2.35
CA ARG A 101 6.32 -12.53 2.74
C ARG A 101 6.79 -12.27 4.18
N MET A 102 6.57 -11.07 4.69
CA MET A 102 6.81 -10.71 6.09
C MET A 102 5.71 -11.19 7.05
N GLY A 103 4.65 -11.85 6.54
CA GLY A 103 3.58 -12.44 7.35
C GLY A 103 2.34 -11.57 7.53
N PHE A 104 2.19 -10.47 6.77
CA PHE A 104 0.95 -9.69 6.76
C PHE A 104 -0.15 -10.46 6.01
N ASN A 105 -1.25 -10.74 6.70
CA ASN A 105 -2.26 -11.69 6.24
C ASN A 105 -3.28 -11.10 5.26
N ASP A 106 -3.59 -9.81 5.37
CA ASP A 106 -4.46 -9.08 4.44
C ASP A 106 -3.72 -7.87 3.88
N VAL A 107 -3.07 -8.07 2.74
CA VAL A 107 -2.38 -7.00 2.01
C VAL A 107 -2.98 -6.86 0.63
N ARG A 108 -3.41 -5.65 0.31
CA ARG A 108 -4.03 -5.27 -0.96
C ARG A 108 -3.24 -4.15 -1.63
N SER A 109 -3.31 -4.09 -2.95
CA SER A 109 -2.73 -3.01 -3.77
C SER A 109 -3.83 -2.32 -4.57
N ILE A 110 -3.84 -0.98 -4.64
CA ILE A 110 -4.71 -0.25 -5.56
C ILE A 110 -4.09 -0.28 -6.97
N GLY A 111 -4.78 -0.94 -7.90
CA GLY A 111 -4.39 -1.04 -9.30
C GLY A 111 -4.36 0.34 -9.97
N GLY A 112 -3.34 0.58 -10.78
CA GLY A 112 -3.14 1.87 -11.46
C GLY A 112 -2.75 3.04 -10.55
N GLY A 113 -2.67 2.83 -9.22
CA GLY A 113 -2.22 3.82 -8.26
C GLY A 113 -3.09 5.09 -8.18
N ILE A 114 -2.50 6.18 -7.71
CA ILE A 114 -3.20 7.46 -7.57
C ILE A 114 -3.62 8.06 -8.92
N THR A 115 -2.95 7.70 -10.02
CA THR A 115 -3.38 8.14 -11.36
C THR A 115 -4.74 7.54 -11.72
N ALA A 116 -4.92 6.22 -11.57
CA ALA A 116 -6.23 5.60 -11.81
C ALA A 116 -7.29 6.07 -10.81
N TRP A 117 -6.89 6.41 -9.58
CA TRP A 117 -7.77 7.02 -8.59
C TRP A 117 -8.31 8.38 -9.06
N THR A 118 -7.44 9.27 -9.54
CA THR A 118 -7.84 10.57 -10.05
C THR A 118 -8.65 10.47 -11.34
N ASP A 119 -8.30 9.53 -12.22
CA ASP A 119 -9.04 9.28 -13.47
C ASP A 119 -10.46 8.76 -13.20
N ALA A 120 -10.66 8.05 -12.09
CA ALA A 120 -11.97 7.63 -11.60
C ALA A 120 -12.78 8.76 -10.92
N GLY A 121 -12.25 9.99 -10.87
CA GLY A 121 -12.90 11.14 -10.25
C GLY A 121 -12.93 11.08 -8.72
N LEU A 122 -12.11 10.24 -8.10
CA LEU A 122 -12.07 10.09 -6.64
C LEU A 122 -11.26 11.22 -5.97
N PRO A 123 -11.65 11.64 -4.76
CA PRO A 123 -11.05 12.80 -4.12
C PRO A 123 -9.61 12.54 -3.64
N VAL A 124 -8.77 13.56 -3.72
CA VAL A 124 -7.43 13.59 -3.13
C VAL A 124 -7.36 14.68 -2.06
N SER A 125 -6.49 14.47 -1.08
CA SER A 125 -6.19 15.38 0.01
C SER A 125 -4.80 16.00 -0.18
N SER A 126 -4.66 17.25 0.22
CA SER A 126 -3.40 17.98 0.33
C SER A 126 -3.44 18.75 1.65
N ARG A 127 -2.97 18.13 2.73
CA ARG A 127 -2.74 18.79 4.01
C ARG A 127 -1.35 18.48 4.49
#